data_AF-A0A2A5VUQ7-F1
#
_entry.id   AF-A0A2A5VUQ7-F1
#
_cell.length_a   1.000
_cell.length_b   1.000
_cell.length_c   1.000
_cell.angle_alpha   90.00
_cell.angle_beta   90.00
_cell.angle_gamma   90.00
#
_symmetry.space_group_name_H-M   'P 1'
#
loop_
_entity.id
_entity.type
_entity.pdbx_description
1 polymer ?
#
loop_
_entity_poly.entity_id
_entity_poly.type
_entity_poly.pdbx_seq_one_letter_code
_entity_poly.pdbx_strand_id
1 'polypeptide(L)'
;MGDHSRLLPISLVLLLIFSILVPLSQPENPSELESDSSLNLVSTRSGTLIDVVDWRIGDEWIYDAEFDVEDLVVGGAPGSQVGVLTGQLTREVVDIRIATVDNVSTLVYDLDSSGTFNYNGATIVASGFNVGGDLEVELEMEEVIRASDLGQITYNMYLDVDFNNIGFPASLVVGSSLDLATLSIDTDYSPPKEIYDFPMNVGEIWDTETTTSTAWSGEVYDNLFELPDDSEESTTERFEVVGSGDPGVSYSGCSNAYNVTAYNASSGNINGYRWWCDNARNDAWWHQSIDVGADIDFKLNQYNPVSRNHEIDVNLAFPAWPLDFDLGVWVNVTNSNGQPVANQDVEFAYEIEEDIRVVTTAANGSAYLEFDTGHELDSSPTNFDFASHGVIAWIEATDEIGVSTLTLDENLVEVDLVAVSSGVSVSRLRDGVSQQLNSLTGYYAIPGDELTFSVPVQNRGILSSPTTILEIQAPDGSSSQVSVPSLPA
;
A
#
# COMPACT_ATOMS: atom_id res chain seq x y z
N MET A 1 5.27 14.22 89.80
CA MET A 1 6.54 13.97 89.08
C MET A 1 6.53 12.50 88.68
N GLY A 2 6.26 12.22 87.40
CA GLY A 2 6.26 10.88 86.81
C GLY A 2 6.58 11.03 85.33
N ASP A 3 7.65 10.36 84.90
CA ASP A 3 8.37 10.53 83.63
C ASP A 3 7.51 10.35 82.37
N HIS A 4 7.37 11.41 81.56
CA HIS A 4 6.99 11.31 80.14
C HIS A 4 8.20 11.17 79.20
N SER A 5 9.39 10.91 79.74
CA SER A 5 10.65 10.88 78.98
C SER A 5 11.01 9.51 78.37
N ARG A 6 10.21 8.45 78.59
CA ARG A 6 10.57 7.07 78.20
C ARG A 6 9.82 6.46 77.02
N LEU A 7 8.83 7.14 76.42
CA LEU A 7 8.02 6.58 75.31
C LEU A 7 8.57 6.91 73.91
N LEU A 8 9.32 8.01 73.76
CA LEU A 8 9.96 8.38 72.49
C LEU A 8 11.06 7.41 72.00
N PRO A 9 11.97 6.88 72.84
CA PRO A 9 13.02 5.98 72.35
C PRO A 9 12.50 4.58 72.00
N ILE A 10 11.42 4.12 72.63
CA ILE A 10 10.84 2.78 72.36
C ILE A 10 10.09 2.78 71.02
N SER A 11 9.38 3.86 70.70
CA SER A 11 8.70 4.01 69.41
C SER A 11 9.68 4.10 68.23
N LEU A 12 10.84 4.72 68.43
CA LEU A 12 11.87 4.86 67.38
C LEU A 12 12.57 3.52 67.10
N VAL A 13 12.82 2.72 68.14
CA VAL A 13 13.41 1.37 68.01
C VAL A 13 12.45 0.39 67.34
N LEU A 14 11.15 0.47 67.64
CA LEU A 14 10.13 -0.37 66.97
C LEU A 14 9.98 -0.02 65.48
N LEU A 15 10.08 1.26 65.10
CA LEU A 15 10.09 1.70 63.71
C LEU A 15 11.33 1.22 62.96
N LEU A 16 12.50 1.23 63.62
CA LEU A 16 13.75 0.70 63.07
C LEU A 16 13.70 -0.82 62.87
N ILE A 17 13.11 -1.57 63.82
CA ILE A 17 12.94 -3.02 63.68
C ILE A 17 11.94 -3.36 62.56
N PHE A 18 10.86 -2.58 62.39
CA PHE A 18 9.93 -2.77 61.27
C PHE A 18 10.59 -2.49 59.91
N SER A 19 11.46 -1.47 59.81
CA SER A 19 12.17 -1.15 58.56
C SER A 19 13.16 -2.23 58.09
N ILE A 20 13.65 -3.09 58.98
CA ILE A 20 14.59 -4.18 58.66
C ILE A 20 13.83 -5.45 58.21
N LEU A 21 12.50 -5.54 58.47
CA LEU A 21 11.66 -6.70 58.11
C LEU A 21 10.86 -6.51 56.81
N VAL A 22 10.81 -5.29 56.26
CA VAL A 22 10.17 -5.03 54.95
C VAL A 22 10.78 -5.80 53.77
N PRO A 23 12.10 -6.08 53.68
CA PRO A 23 12.64 -6.80 52.53
C PRO A 23 12.30 -8.30 52.52
N LEU A 24 11.62 -8.85 53.53
CA LEU A 24 11.12 -10.24 53.53
C LEU A 24 9.72 -10.41 52.96
N SER A 25 9.08 -9.32 52.53
CA SER A 25 7.75 -9.33 51.91
C SER A 25 7.70 -8.43 50.68
N GLN A 26 8.75 -8.49 49.86
CA GLN A 26 8.57 -8.12 48.46
C GLN A 26 7.65 -9.18 47.84
N PRO A 27 6.52 -8.80 47.19
CA PRO A 27 6.00 -9.67 46.15
C PRO A 27 7.18 -9.92 45.20
N GLU A 28 7.38 -11.18 44.78
CA GLU A 28 8.29 -11.44 43.68
C GLU A 28 7.94 -10.44 42.57
N ASN A 29 8.87 -9.54 42.25
CA ASN A 29 8.79 -8.85 40.98
C ASN A 29 8.74 -9.99 39.96
N PRO A 30 7.69 -10.10 39.11
CA PRO A 30 7.77 -11.06 38.03
C PRO A 30 9.07 -10.75 37.30
N SER A 31 9.91 -11.78 37.20
CA SER A 31 11.14 -11.76 36.43
C SER A 31 10.86 -11.09 35.09
N GLU A 32 11.80 -10.26 34.65
CA GLU A 32 11.87 -9.78 33.27
C GLU A 32 11.57 -10.94 32.34
N LEU A 33 10.55 -10.81 31.48
CA LEU A 33 10.22 -11.65 30.31
C LEU A 33 10.93 -13.02 30.29
N GLU A 34 10.69 -13.88 31.30
CA GLU A 34 11.04 -15.30 31.15
C GLU A 34 10.00 -15.88 30.19
N SER A 35 10.33 -15.83 28.91
CA SER A 35 9.58 -16.47 27.85
C SER A 35 10.55 -17.35 27.08
N ASP A 36 10.17 -18.61 26.88
CA ASP A 36 10.81 -19.51 25.94
C ASP A 36 10.77 -18.83 24.56
N SER A 37 11.85 -18.14 24.19
CA SER A 37 12.02 -17.63 22.84
C SER A 37 12.13 -18.84 21.92
N SER A 38 11.07 -19.11 21.16
CA SER A 38 11.05 -20.18 20.19
C SER A 38 11.16 -19.58 18.79
N LEU A 39 12.24 -19.91 18.10
CA LEU A 39 12.41 -19.54 16.71
C LEU A 39 11.69 -20.59 15.86
N ASN A 40 10.55 -20.20 15.30
CA ASN A 40 9.78 -21.06 14.41
C ASN A 40 9.80 -20.48 13.01
N LEU A 41 9.85 -21.37 12.01
CA LEU A 41 9.59 -21.01 10.64
C LEU A 41 8.08 -20.79 10.50
N VAL A 42 7.67 -19.53 10.58
CA VAL A 42 6.24 -19.15 10.57
C VAL A 42 5.63 -19.39 9.18
N SER A 43 6.41 -19.18 8.13
CA SER A 43 6.01 -19.45 6.76
C SER A 43 7.20 -19.81 5.88
N THR A 44 7.02 -20.82 5.04
CA THR A 44 7.85 -21.07 3.86
C THR A 44 7.05 -20.61 2.66
N ARG A 45 7.33 -19.44 2.12
CA ARG A 45 6.85 -19.12 0.78
C ARG A 45 7.79 -19.77 -0.23
N SER A 46 7.48 -21.02 -0.55
CA SER A 46 7.90 -21.59 -1.83
C SER A 46 6.89 -21.11 -2.88
N GLY A 47 7.08 -19.91 -3.40
CA GLY A 47 6.16 -19.35 -4.39
C GLY A 47 6.27 -17.83 -4.45
N THR A 48 6.99 -17.39 -5.49
CA THR A 48 6.96 -16.09 -6.17
C THR A 48 7.16 -14.83 -5.33
N LEU A 49 8.19 -14.07 -5.70
CA LEU A 49 8.20 -12.62 -5.53
C LEU A 49 6.80 -12.04 -5.87
N ILE A 50 6.36 -10.99 -5.18
CA ILE A 50 5.13 -10.31 -5.61
C ILE A 50 5.50 -9.58 -6.89
N ASP A 51 5.16 -10.18 -8.00
CA ASP A 51 5.39 -9.61 -9.32
C ASP A 51 4.31 -8.57 -9.64
N VAL A 52 4.58 -7.73 -10.63
CA VAL A 52 3.58 -6.85 -11.21
C VAL A 52 2.39 -7.67 -11.71
N VAL A 53 1.18 -7.15 -11.50
CA VAL A 53 -0.06 -7.83 -11.88
C VAL A 53 -0.59 -7.32 -13.20
N ASP A 54 -1.23 -8.22 -13.94
CA ASP A 54 -2.01 -7.88 -15.13
C ASP A 54 -3.50 -7.77 -14.77
N TRP A 55 -4.12 -6.65 -15.15
CA TRP A 55 -5.56 -6.42 -15.02
C TRP A 55 -6.30 -6.74 -16.33
N ARG A 56 -7.63 -6.84 -16.24
CA ARG A 56 -8.54 -7.01 -17.37
C ARG A 56 -9.59 -5.90 -17.36
N ILE A 57 -9.98 -5.45 -18.54
CA ILE A 57 -11.15 -4.58 -18.68
C ILE A 57 -12.36 -5.27 -18.03
N GLY A 58 -12.99 -4.57 -17.08
CA GLY A 58 -14.10 -5.02 -16.26
C GLY A 58 -13.70 -5.66 -14.92
N ASP A 59 -12.42 -5.80 -14.60
CA ASP A 59 -12.00 -6.16 -13.24
C ASP A 59 -12.51 -5.06 -12.28
N GLU A 60 -13.28 -5.47 -11.27
CA GLU A 60 -14.01 -4.54 -10.39
C GLU A 60 -13.64 -4.77 -8.92
N TRP A 61 -13.39 -3.68 -8.20
CA TRP A 61 -13.17 -3.64 -6.75
C TRP A 61 -14.22 -2.76 -6.09
N ILE A 62 -14.82 -3.25 -5.01
CA ILE A 62 -15.78 -2.51 -4.20
C ILE A 62 -15.14 -2.26 -2.83
N TYR A 63 -15.03 -0.99 -2.47
CA TYR A 63 -14.48 -0.52 -1.21
C TYR A 63 -15.58 0.02 -0.31
N ASP A 64 -15.57 -0.35 0.96
CA ASP A 64 -16.27 0.43 1.99
C ASP A 64 -15.39 1.64 2.30
N ALA A 65 -15.97 2.85 2.20
CA ALA A 65 -15.20 4.08 2.41
C ALA A 65 -15.77 4.97 3.51
N GLU A 66 -14.83 5.61 4.22
CA GLU A 66 -15.04 6.60 5.26
C GLU A 66 -14.43 7.92 4.77
N PHE A 67 -15.25 8.97 4.71
CA PHE A 67 -14.83 10.30 4.26
C PHE A 67 -15.00 11.28 5.42
N ASP A 68 -13.88 11.71 6.00
CA ASP A 68 -13.84 12.75 7.02
C ASP A 68 -13.64 14.13 6.38
N VAL A 69 -14.62 15.01 6.56
CA VAL A 69 -14.64 16.39 6.04
C VAL A 69 -14.74 17.41 7.16
N GLU A 70 -14.55 17.01 8.43
CA GLU A 70 -14.75 17.90 9.57
C GLU A 70 -13.88 19.16 9.43
N ASP A 71 -12.60 18.99 9.09
CA ASP A 71 -11.66 20.11 8.94
C ASP A 71 -12.03 21.03 7.78
N LEU A 72 -12.41 20.48 6.62
CA LEU A 72 -12.92 21.24 5.47
C LEU A 72 -14.15 22.10 5.85
N VAL A 73 -15.16 21.48 6.48
CA VAL A 73 -16.43 22.16 6.77
C VAL A 73 -16.30 23.17 7.91
N VAL A 74 -15.52 22.86 8.96
CA VAL A 74 -15.28 23.79 10.08
C VAL A 74 -14.40 24.97 9.65
N GLY A 75 -13.40 24.71 8.80
CA GLY A 75 -12.53 25.74 8.23
C GLY A 75 -13.31 26.78 7.43
N GLY A 76 -14.26 26.32 6.60
CA GLY A 76 -15.06 27.20 5.76
C GLY A 76 -16.30 27.82 6.42
N ALA A 77 -16.96 27.08 7.32
CA ALA A 77 -18.14 27.56 8.03
C ALA A 77 -18.01 27.31 9.54
N PRO A 78 -17.35 28.21 10.28
CA PRO A 78 -17.14 28.06 11.72
C PRO A 78 -18.45 27.88 12.50
N GLY A 79 -18.54 26.80 13.27
CA GLY A 79 -19.73 26.43 14.04
C GLY A 79 -20.60 25.35 13.39
N SER A 80 -20.21 24.88 12.20
CA SER A 80 -20.77 23.67 11.58
C SER A 80 -20.34 22.42 12.34
N GLN A 81 -21.13 21.36 12.21
CA GLN A 81 -20.94 20.04 12.82
C GLN A 81 -21.32 18.99 11.78
N VAL A 82 -20.32 18.23 11.35
CA VAL A 82 -20.44 17.13 10.40
C VAL A 82 -19.69 15.96 11.00
N GLY A 83 -20.21 14.75 10.82
CA GLY A 83 -19.46 13.53 11.14
C GLY A 83 -18.93 12.87 9.88
N VAL A 84 -18.16 11.80 10.07
CA VAL A 84 -17.60 11.01 8.96
C VAL A 84 -18.73 10.48 8.07
N LEU A 85 -18.67 10.79 6.78
CA LEU A 85 -19.57 10.25 5.78
C LEU A 85 -19.15 8.81 5.48
N THR A 86 -20.13 7.97 5.18
CA THR A 86 -19.87 6.56 4.84
C THR A 86 -20.60 6.18 3.56
N GLY A 87 -20.02 5.25 2.82
CA GLY A 87 -20.54 4.82 1.52
C GLY A 87 -19.70 3.70 0.94
N GLN A 88 -19.98 3.35 -0.31
CA GLN A 88 -19.18 2.41 -1.07
C GLN A 88 -18.63 3.10 -2.32
N LEU A 89 -17.38 2.79 -2.65
CA LEU A 89 -16.74 3.17 -3.90
C LEU A 89 -16.59 1.92 -4.75
N THR A 90 -17.01 1.99 -6.01
CA THR A 90 -16.69 0.98 -7.02
C THR A 90 -15.57 1.51 -7.89
N ARG A 91 -14.54 0.69 -8.12
CA ARG A 91 -13.42 0.94 -9.03
C ARG A 91 -13.42 -0.14 -10.11
N GLU A 92 -13.28 0.23 -11.37
CA GLU A 92 -13.28 -0.69 -12.51
C GLU A 92 -12.17 -0.32 -13.50
N VAL A 93 -11.51 -1.33 -14.09
CA VAL A 93 -10.66 -1.10 -15.27
C VAL A 93 -11.56 -0.95 -16.49
N VAL A 94 -11.58 0.22 -17.10
CA VAL A 94 -12.52 0.54 -18.19
C VAL A 94 -11.91 0.44 -19.58
N ASP A 95 -10.58 0.63 -19.69
CA ASP A 95 -9.88 0.52 -20.96
C ASP A 95 -8.43 0.04 -20.78
N ILE A 96 -7.87 -0.51 -21.85
CA ILE A 96 -6.46 -0.83 -22.02
C ILE A 96 -6.05 -0.25 -23.37
N ARG A 97 -5.10 0.68 -23.37
CA ARG A 97 -4.72 1.39 -24.60
C ARG A 97 -3.27 1.80 -24.61
N ILE A 98 -2.79 2.15 -25.80
CA ILE A 98 -1.50 2.80 -25.98
C ILE A 98 -1.64 4.30 -25.73
N ALA A 99 -0.75 4.84 -24.90
CA ALA A 99 -0.56 6.26 -24.64
C ALA A 99 0.88 6.67 -24.99
N THR A 100 1.11 7.97 -25.12
CA THR A 100 2.48 8.50 -25.18
C THR A 100 2.82 9.08 -23.82
N VAL A 101 3.76 8.45 -23.11
CA VAL A 101 4.23 8.84 -21.77
C VAL A 101 5.72 9.14 -21.89
N ASP A 102 6.16 10.35 -21.54
CA ASP A 102 7.55 10.80 -21.66
C ASP A 102 8.20 10.59 -23.05
N ASN A 103 7.38 10.65 -24.11
CA ASN A 103 7.71 10.34 -25.53
C ASN A 103 7.91 8.86 -25.87
N VAL A 104 7.62 7.95 -24.95
CA VAL A 104 7.61 6.51 -25.16
C VAL A 104 6.17 6.06 -25.47
N SER A 105 6.03 5.07 -26.37
CA SER A 105 4.75 4.40 -26.62
C SER A 105 4.51 3.37 -25.52
N THR A 106 3.52 3.62 -24.68
CA THR A 106 3.33 2.91 -23.41
C THR A 106 1.92 2.36 -23.31
N LEU A 107 1.79 1.10 -22.92
CA LEU A 107 0.53 0.46 -22.61
C LEU A 107 0.04 0.92 -21.23
N VAL A 108 -1.20 1.38 -21.16
CA VAL A 108 -1.80 1.92 -19.94
C VAL A 108 -3.16 1.31 -19.68
N TYR A 109 -3.51 1.24 -18.40
CA TYR A 109 -4.86 1.00 -17.92
C TYR A 109 -5.55 2.34 -17.67
N ASP A 110 -6.80 2.47 -18.11
CA ASP A 110 -7.69 3.53 -17.64
C ASP A 110 -8.63 2.93 -16.58
N LEU A 111 -8.74 3.59 -15.43
CA LEU A 111 -9.59 3.17 -14.32
C LEU A 111 -10.57 4.26 -13.96
N ASP A 112 -11.83 3.87 -13.83
CA ASP A 112 -12.89 4.74 -13.33
C ASP A 112 -13.29 4.27 -11.93
N SER A 113 -13.47 5.21 -11.04
CA SER A 113 -14.06 4.96 -9.72
C SER A 113 -15.21 5.90 -9.44
N SER A 114 -16.28 5.41 -8.81
CA SER A 114 -17.39 6.25 -8.38
C SER A 114 -18.03 5.77 -7.08
N GLY A 115 -18.54 6.71 -6.29
CA GLY A 115 -19.20 6.41 -5.03
C GLY A 115 -19.99 7.60 -4.48
N THR A 116 -20.99 7.30 -3.65
CA THR A 116 -21.78 8.32 -2.94
C THR A 116 -21.67 8.10 -1.43
N PHE A 117 -21.27 9.13 -0.72
CA PHE A 117 -21.04 9.12 0.72
C PHE A 117 -22.05 10.00 1.43
N ASN A 118 -22.57 9.53 2.56
CA ASN A 118 -23.67 10.20 3.24
C ASN A 118 -23.43 10.34 4.75
N TYR A 119 -23.85 11.48 5.30
CA TYR A 119 -23.99 11.70 6.73
C TYR A 119 -25.32 12.39 7.05
N ASN A 120 -26.15 11.73 7.86
CA ASN A 120 -27.46 12.28 8.24
C ASN A 120 -27.38 13.13 9.50
N GLY A 121 -28.09 14.27 9.51
CA GLY A 121 -28.21 15.14 10.67
C GLY A 121 -27.01 16.07 10.90
N ALA A 122 -26.29 16.42 9.84
CA ALA A 122 -25.29 17.47 9.88
C ALA A 122 -25.92 18.84 10.17
N THR A 123 -25.11 19.76 10.66
CA THR A 123 -25.48 21.17 10.84
C THR A 123 -24.41 22.03 10.19
N ILE A 124 -24.79 22.87 9.24
CA ILE A 124 -23.87 23.85 8.63
C ILE A 124 -24.28 25.27 8.97
N VAL A 125 -23.34 26.21 8.94
CA VAL A 125 -23.65 27.65 9.03
C VAL A 125 -23.77 28.21 7.63
N ALA A 126 -24.99 28.43 7.16
CA ALA A 126 -25.26 29.04 5.86
C ALA A 126 -26.01 30.37 6.05
N SER A 127 -25.60 31.42 5.33
CA SER A 127 -26.22 32.75 5.40
C SER A 127 -26.36 33.31 6.84
N GLY A 128 -25.42 32.96 7.72
CA GLY A 128 -25.33 33.47 9.10
C GLY A 128 -26.21 32.80 10.15
N PHE A 129 -26.79 31.62 9.87
CA PHE A 129 -27.53 30.82 10.85
C PHE A 129 -27.29 29.31 10.66
N ASN A 130 -27.58 28.54 11.70
CA ASN A 130 -27.41 27.08 11.66
C ASN A 130 -28.54 26.44 10.86
N VAL A 131 -28.16 25.64 9.87
CA VAL A 131 -29.03 24.86 8.99
C VAL A 131 -28.78 23.39 9.26
N GLY A 132 -29.82 22.67 9.67
CA GLY A 132 -29.77 21.22 9.83
C GLY A 132 -30.26 20.52 8.57
N GLY A 133 -29.62 19.40 8.22
CA GLY A 133 -29.88 18.62 7.02
C GLY A 133 -28.99 17.39 6.96
N ASP A 134 -28.91 16.80 5.78
CA ASP A 134 -28.09 15.63 5.50
C ASP A 134 -27.02 16.03 4.47
N LEU A 135 -25.78 15.60 4.68
CA LEU A 135 -24.67 15.88 3.79
C LEU A 135 -24.43 14.67 2.89
N GLU A 136 -24.30 14.92 1.60
CA GLU A 136 -24.01 13.94 0.56
C GLU A 136 -22.80 14.41 -0.24
N VAL A 137 -21.90 13.48 -0.56
CA VAL A 137 -20.75 13.72 -1.44
C VAL A 137 -20.74 12.63 -2.51
N GLU A 138 -20.86 13.04 -3.76
CA GLU A 138 -20.56 12.19 -4.91
C GLU A 138 -19.07 12.37 -5.26
N LEU A 139 -18.37 11.25 -5.40
CA LEU A 139 -16.96 11.21 -5.78
C LEU A 139 -16.82 10.39 -7.06
N GLU A 140 -16.15 10.95 -8.05
CA GLU A 140 -15.68 10.25 -9.24
C GLU A 140 -14.16 10.40 -9.35
N MET A 141 -13.47 9.36 -9.79
CA MET A 141 -12.02 9.40 -10.03
C MET A 141 -11.71 8.73 -11.36
N GLU A 142 -10.85 9.37 -12.14
CA GLU A 142 -10.32 8.85 -13.40
C GLU A 142 -8.80 8.75 -13.30
N GLU A 143 -8.25 7.57 -13.59
CA GLU A 143 -6.83 7.30 -13.42
C GLU A 143 -6.24 6.66 -14.67
N VAL A 144 -5.02 7.06 -15.01
CA VAL A 144 -4.22 6.42 -16.05
C VAL A 144 -2.99 5.83 -15.39
N ILE A 145 -2.82 4.52 -15.53
CA ILE A 145 -1.78 3.74 -14.85
C ILE A 145 -0.96 2.96 -15.88
N ARG A 146 0.36 3.02 -15.78
CA ARG A 146 1.28 2.29 -16.67
C ARG A 146 1.19 0.79 -16.44
N ALA A 147 1.13 -0.01 -17.50
CA ALA A 147 0.92 -1.45 -17.40
C ALA A 147 2.17 -2.25 -17.00
N SER A 148 3.37 -1.70 -17.21
CA SER A 148 4.66 -2.37 -16.94
C SER A 148 4.93 -2.57 -15.45
N ASP A 149 4.49 -1.63 -14.60
CA ASP A 149 4.90 -1.51 -13.20
C ASP A 149 3.83 -0.86 -12.29
N LEU A 150 2.67 -0.50 -12.85
CA LEU A 150 1.61 0.24 -12.16
C LEU A 150 1.98 1.67 -11.72
N GLY A 151 2.96 2.30 -12.38
CA GLY A 151 3.26 3.72 -12.21
C GLY A 151 2.05 4.61 -12.55
N GLN A 152 1.64 5.46 -11.61
CA GLN A 152 0.49 6.34 -11.77
C GLN A 152 0.87 7.55 -12.64
N ILE A 153 0.19 7.74 -13.77
CA ILE A 153 0.48 8.83 -14.73
C ILE A 153 -0.41 10.03 -14.42
N THR A 154 -1.72 9.81 -14.34
CA THR A 154 -2.69 10.85 -13.96
C THR A 154 -3.66 10.34 -12.91
N TYR A 155 -4.14 11.28 -12.10
CA TYR A 155 -5.12 11.03 -11.05
C TYR A 155 -6.07 12.23 -10.94
N ASN A 156 -7.24 12.10 -11.56
CA ASN A 156 -8.24 13.17 -11.58
C ASN A 156 -9.36 12.82 -10.61
N MET A 157 -9.75 13.77 -9.76
CA MET A 157 -10.86 13.61 -8.83
C MET A 157 -11.94 14.65 -9.11
N TYR A 158 -13.20 14.21 -9.11
CA TYR A 158 -14.37 15.07 -9.18
C TYR A 158 -15.23 14.85 -7.94
N LEU A 159 -15.57 15.94 -7.26
CA LEU A 159 -16.37 15.93 -6.03
C LEU A 159 -17.61 16.81 -6.25
N ASP A 160 -18.79 16.30 -5.95
CA ASP A 160 -20.02 17.09 -5.87
C ASP A 160 -20.62 16.96 -4.47
N VAL A 161 -20.79 18.11 -3.80
CA VAL A 161 -21.12 18.18 -2.38
C VAL A 161 -22.47 18.85 -2.19
N ASP A 162 -23.43 18.08 -1.74
CA ASP A 162 -24.81 18.51 -1.56
C ASP A 162 -25.25 18.47 -0.10
N PHE A 163 -26.00 19.48 0.32
CA PHE A 163 -26.67 19.54 1.61
C PHE A 163 -28.18 19.45 1.44
N ASN A 164 -28.73 18.28 1.72
CA ASN A 164 -30.09 17.88 1.45
C ASN A 164 -30.99 17.90 2.70
N ASN A 165 -32.28 17.66 2.49
CA ASN A 165 -33.28 17.48 3.56
C ASN A 165 -33.38 18.65 4.57
N ILE A 166 -33.18 19.88 4.10
CA ILE A 166 -33.22 21.08 4.95
C ILE A 166 -34.63 21.30 5.49
N GLY A 167 -34.75 21.31 6.83
CA GLY A 167 -36.02 21.44 7.54
C GLY A 167 -36.57 22.86 7.64
N PHE A 168 -37.87 22.97 7.96
CA PHE A 168 -38.48 24.25 8.36
C PHE A 168 -37.94 24.69 9.74
N PRO A 169 -37.67 26.00 9.97
CA PRO A 169 -37.93 27.13 9.08
C PRO A 169 -36.79 27.50 8.12
N ALA A 170 -35.62 26.86 8.23
CA ALA A 170 -34.43 27.18 7.44
C ALA A 170 -34.70 27.10 5.92
N SER A 171 -35.49 26.12 5.49
CA SER A 171 -35.81 25.94 4.07
C SER A 171 -36.61 27.07 3.42
N LEU A 172 -37.18 28.00 4.19
CA LEU A 172 -37.78 29.22 3.64
C LEU A 172 -36.74 30.24 3.17
N VAL A 173 -35.49 30.13 3.64
CA VAL A 173 -34.42 31.09 3.38
C VAL A 173 -33.43 30.52 2.36
N VAL A 174 -32.99 29.28 2.57
CA VAL A 174 -31.93 28.65 1.75
C VAL A 174 -32.44 27.59 0.77
N GLY A 175 -33.73 27.23 0.83
CA GLY A 175 -34.27 26.13 0.04
C GLY A 175 -34.25 24.78 0.78
N SER A 176 -34.77 23.73 0.15
CA SER A 176 -34.80 22.37 0.72
C SER A 176 -33.50 21.60 0.54
N SER A 177 -32.62 22.09 -0.33
CA SER A 177 -31.26 21.61 -0.56
C SER A 177 -30.36 22.79 -0.90
N LEU A 178 -29.05 22.61 -0.70
CA LEU A 178 -27.99 23.53 -1.09
C LEU A 178 -26.89 22.73 -1.76
N ASP A 179 -26.55 23.08 -2.99
CA ASP A 179 -25.27 22.70 -3.60
C ASP A 179 -24.19 23.50 -2.87
N LEU A 180 -23.27 22.80 -2.19
CA LEU A 180 -22.22 23.40 -1.37
C LEU A 180 -20.94 23.60 -2.16
N ALA A 181 -20.56 22.62 -2.99
CA ALA A 181 -19.39 22.75 -3.84
C ALA A 181 -19.34 21.66 -4.91
N THR A 182 -18.89 22.03 -6.09
CA THR A 182 -18.40 21.10 -7.11
C THR A 182 -16.91 21.37 -7.32
N LEU A 183 -16.06 20.35 -7.19
CA LEU A 183 -14.60 20.47 -7.32
C LEU A 183 -14.06 19.48 -8.34
N SER A 184 -13.03 19.90 -9.06
CA SER A 184 -12.20 19.09 -9.93
C SER A 184 -10.75 19.29 -9.52
N ILE A 185 -10.03 18.19 -9.29
CA ILE A 185 -8.62 18.15 -8.93
C ILE A 185 -7.94 17.28 -9.99
N ASP A 186 -7.28 17.91 -10.94
CA ASP A 186 -6.57 17.19 -12.00
C ASP A 186 -5.10 17.10 -11.58
N THR A 187 -4.57 15.88 -11.48
CA THR A 187 -3.19 15.63 -11.08
C THR A 187 -2.42 14.85 -12.14
N ASP A 188 -1.23 15.34 -12.48
CA ASP A 188 -0.30 14.72 -13.42
C ASP A 188 1.06 14.49 -12.76
N TYR A 189 1.67 13.34 -13.05
CA TYR A 189 2.95 12.91 -12.51
C TYR A 189 3.98 12.70 -13.63
N SER A 190 5.10 13.43 -13.55
CA SER A 190 6.23 13.25 -14.47
C SER A 190 7.57 13.13 -13.71
N PRO A 191 8.30 11.98 -13.85
CA PRO A 191 7.83 10.73 -14.47
C PRO A 191 6.63 10.13 -13.71
N PRO A 192 5.94 9.11 -14.27
CA PRO A 192 4.85 8.43 -13.58
C PRO A 192 5.26 7.98 -12.17
N LYS A 193 4.35 8.16 -11.21
CA LYS A 193 4.64 7.91 -9.80
C LYS A 193 4.49 6.44 -9.44
N GLU A 194 5.61 5.81 -9.12
CA GLU A 194 5.68 4.39 -8.72
C GLU A 194 5.45 4.22 -7.22
N ILE A 195 4.18 4.03 -6.85
CA ILE A 195 3.76 3.76 -5.46
C ILE A 195 4.16 2.35 -5.02
N TYR A 196 4.36 1.46 -5.98
CA TYR A 196 4.86 0.10 -5.81
C TYR A 196 6.04 -0.05 -6.74
N ASP A 197 7.12 -0.59 -6.20
CA ASP A 197 8.28 -1.02 -6.98
C ASP A 197 8.27 -2.55 -6.99
N PHE A 198 7.97 -3.09 -8.16
CA PHE A 198 7.91 -4.53 -8.34
C PHE A 198 9.28 -5.06 -8.73
N PRO A 199 9.64 -6.30 -8.37
CA PRO A 199 8.87 -7.16 -7.49
C PRO A 199 8.98 -6.77 -6.02
N MET A 200 7.85 -6.72 -5.30
CA MET A 200 7.84 -6.25 -3.91
C MET A 200 8.23 -7.32 -2.89
N ASN A 201 9.06 -6.92 -1.93
CA ASN A 201 9.43 -7.69 -0.74
C ASN A 201 9.42 -6.84 0.53
N VAL A 202 9.18 -7.49 1.67
CA VAL A 202 9.20 -6.80 2.97
C VAL A 202 10.61 -6.28 3.29
N GLY A 203 10.69 -5.02 3.65
CA GLY A 203 11.93 -4.30 3.95
C GLY A 203 12.55 -3.58 2.76
N GLU A 204 11.89 -3.62 1.60
CA GLU A 204 12.29 -2.82 0.44
C GLU A 204 11.95 -1.35 0.64
N ILE A 205 12.83 -0.49 0.11
CA ILE A 205 12.77 0.95 0.23
C ILE A 205 13.22 1.54 -1.10
N TRP A 206 12.44 2.46 -1.64
CA TRP A 206 12.77 3.23 -2.83
C TRP A 206 12.39 4.69 -2.63
N ASP A 207 13.10 5.56 -3.35
CA ASP A 207 12.79 6.98 -3.42
C ASP A 207 12.22 7.28 -4.81
N THR A 208 11.07 7.92 -4.87
CA THR A 208 10.47 8.42 -6.11
C THR A 208 10.67 9.92 -6.19
N GLU A 209 11.28 10.39 -7.28
CA GLU A 209 11.40 11.81 -7.58
C GLU A 209 10.41 12.16 -8.69
N THR A 210 9.32 12.83 -8.31
CA THR A 210 8.23 13.15 -9.24
C THR A 210 7.94 14.64 -9.22
N THR A 211 7.73 15.22 -10.40
CA THR A 211 7.10 16.53 -10.54
C THR A 211 5.60 16.32 -10.60
N THR A 212 4.88 16.82 -9.59
CA THR A 212 3.43 16.74 -9.50
C THR A 212 2.84 18.07 -9.93
N SER A 213 1.99 18.05 -10.96
CA SER A 213 1.20 19.19 -11.38
C SER A 213 -0.23 19.00 -10.90
N THR A 214 -0.77 19.94 -10.13
CA THR A 214 -2.15 19.89 -9.65
C THR A 214 -2.91 21.13 -10.11
N ALA A 215 -4.03 20.93 -10.79
CA ALA A 215 -4.94 21.99 -11.20
C ALA A 215 -6.26 21.89 -10.44
N TRP A 216 -6.71 23.02 -9.90
CA TRP A 216 -7.94 23.11 -9.13
C TRP A 216 -9.00 23.90 -9.91
N SER A 217 -10.20 23.36 -10.01
CA SER A 217 -11.34 24.11 -10.54
C SER A 217 -12.64 23.72 -9.86
N GLY A 218 -13.66 24.56 -9.97
CA GLY A 218 -14.94 24.31 -9.31
C GLY A 218 -15.73 25.56 -8.96
N GLU A 219 -16.87 25.34 -8.31
CA GLU A 219 -17.70 26.38 -7.70
C GLU A 219 -17.96 26.02 -6.24
N VAL A 220 -17.90 27.02 -5.35
CA VAL A 220 -18.14 26.84 -3.91
C VAL A 220 -19.22 27.81 -3.46
N TYR A 221 -20.28 27.29 -2.85
CA TYR A 221 -21.39 28.09 -2.34
C TYR A 221 -20.92 29.15 -1.35
N ASP A 222 -21.37 30.39 -1.55
CA ASP A 222 -21.10 31.55 -0.67
C ASP A 222 -19.61 31.75 -0.30
N ASN A 223 -18.68 31.24 -1.12
CA ASN A 223 -17.24 31.15 -0.81
C ASN A 223 -16.97 30.54 0.57
N LEU A 224 -17.64 29.42 0.89
CA LEU A 224 -17.41 28.67 2.13
C LEU A 224 -15.92 28.47 2.38
N PHE A 225 -15.17 28.05 1.36
CA PHE A 225 -13.71 28.01 1.39
C PHE A 225 -13.14 28.51 0.06
N GLU A 226 -11.85 28.87 0.09
CA GLU A 226 -11.11 29.22 -1.12
C GLU A 226 -10.46 27.96 -1.68
N LEU A 227 -10.60 27.73 -2.99
CA LEU A 227 -9.85 26.68 -3.67
C LEU A 227 -8.35 27.03 -3.65
N PRO A 228 -7.46 26.03 -3.48
CA PRO A 228 -6.02 26.25 -3.64
C PRO A 228 -5.66 26.80 -5.01
N ASP A 229 -4.53 27.48 -5.10
CA ASP A 229 -3.94 27.86 -6.39
C ASP A 229 -3.35 26.61 -7.08
N ASP A 230 -3.39 26.57 -8.42
CA ASP A 230 -2.68 25.55 -9.20
C ASP A 230 -1.18 25.50 -8.83
N SER A 231 -0.62 24.30 -8.81
CA SER A 231 0.76 24.07 -8.38
C SER A 231 1.51 23.13 -9.33
N GLU A 232 2.83 23.27 -9.34
CA GLU A 232 3.76 22.37 -10.02
C GLU A 232 4.98 22.24 -9.12
N GLU A 233 5.08 21.12 -8.41
CA GLU A 233 6.06 20.92 -7.35
C GLU A 233 6.83 19.62 -7.58
N SER A 234 8.15 19.69 -7.44
CA SER A 234 9.00 18.51 -7.47
C SER A 234 9.24 18.02 -6.05
N THR A 235 8.89 16.76 -5.80
CA THR A 235 8.99 16.13 -4.48
C THR A 235 9.70 14.80 -4.57
N THR A 236 10.51 14.52 -3.54
CA THR A 236 11.04 13.18 -3.30
C THR A 236 10.21 12.51 -2.20
N GLU A 237 9.48 11.46 -2.55
CA GLU A 237 8.78 10.61 -1.60
C GLU A 237 9.50 9.27 -1.46
N ARG A 238 9.70 8.84 -0.22
CA ARG A 238 10.26 7.55 0.11
C ARG A 238 9.14 6.57 0.41
N PHE A 239 9.16 5.40 -0.21
CA PHE A 239 8.27 4.30 0.12
C PHE A 239 9.04 3.19 0.81
N GLU A 240 8.35 2.46 1.70
CA GLU A 240 8.91 1.29 2.38
C GLU A 240 7.83 0.22 2.53
N VAL A 241 8.17 -1.04 2.20
CA VAL A 241 7.36 -2.20 2.54
C VAL A 241 7.63 -2.60 3.99
N VAL A 242 6.93 -1.97 4.93
CA VAL A 242 7.19 -2.10 6.38
C VAL A 242 6.89 -3.52 6.90
N GLY A 243 5.97 -4.23 6.26
CA GLY A 243 5.55 -5.55 6.73
C GLY A 243 4.46 -6.17 5.89
N SER A 244 4.10 -7.40 6.24
CA SER A 244 2.88 -8.04 5.77
C SER A 244 2.01 -8.50 6.94
N GLY A 245 0.70 -8.55 6.73
CA GLY A 245 -0.27 -8.93 7.75
C GLY A 245 -1.71 -8.71 7.29
N ASP A 246 -2.65 -8.87 8.22
CA ASP A 246 -4.07 -8.61 7.99
C ASP A 246 -4.36 -7.11 8.18
N PRO A 247 -4.79 -6.38 7.13
CA PRO A 247 -5.15 -4.97 7.23
C PRO A 247 -6.52 -4.75 7.90
N GLY A 248 -7.27 -5.81 8.23
CA GLY A 248 -8.58 -5.71 8.88
C GLY A 248 -9.72 -5.34 7.93
N VAL A 249 -9.61 -5.73 6.65
CA VAL A 249 -10.58 -5.44 5.60
C VAL A 249 -11.60 -6.58 5.47
N SER A 250 -12.78 -6.29 4.91
CA SER A 250 -13.87 -7.28 4.79
C SER A 250 -13.57 -8.40 3.79
N TYR A 251 -12.79 -8.12 2.73
CA TYR A 251 -12.41 -9.13 1.75
C TYR A 251 -11.40 -10.14 2.33
N SER A 252 -11.85 -11.37 2.55
CA SER A 252 -11.05 -12.42 3.21
C SER A 252 -9.78 -12.86 2.46
N GLY A 253 -9.65 -12.50 1.17
CA GLY A 253 -8.45 -12.80 0.40
C GLY A 253 -7.21 -12.01 0.84
N CYS A 254 -7.39 -10.95 1.64
CA CYS A 254 -6.31 -10.04 2.03
C CYS A 254 -5.81 -10.20 3.47
N SER A 255 -5.99 -11.37 4.09
CA SER A 255 -5.44 -11.65 5.44
C SER A 255 -3.92 -11.56 5.54
N ASN A 256 -3.23 -11.39 4.41
CA ASN A 256 -1.79 -11.27 4.29
C ASN A 256 -1.47 -10.28 3.14
N ALA A 257 -1.80 -9.01 3.39
CA ALA A 257 -1.49 -7.87 2.55
C ALA A 257 -0.18 -7.21 3.02
N TYR A 258 0.39 -6.33 2.19
CA TYR A 258 1.70 -5.70 2.40
C TYR A 258 1.52 -4.22 2.68
N ASN A 259 1.99 -3.77 3.83
CA ASN A 259 1.93 -2.36 4.19
C ASN A 259 3.08 -1.61 3.52
N VAL A 260 2.73 -0.75 2.57
CA VAL A 260 3.61 0.20 1.92
C VAL A 260 3.35 1.57 2.53
N THR A 261 4.33 2.12 3.24
CA THR A 261 4.22 3.42 3.91
C THR A 261 5.05 4.45 3.16
N ALA A 262 4.45 5.59 2.87
CA ALA A 262 5.09 6.73 2.21
C ALA A 262 5.61 7.72 3.26
N TYR A 263 6.80 8.28 3.03
CA TYR A 263 7.43 9.27 3.86
C TYR A 263 7.93 10.43 3.01
N ASN A 264 7.87 11.64 3.55
CA ASN A 264 8.63 12.75 2.99
C ASN A 264 10.13 12.48 3.18
N ALA A 265 10.88 12.31 2.08
CA ALA A 265 12.26 11.86 2.14
C ALA A 265 13.19 12.81 2.91
N SER A 266 12.86 14.10 2.98
CA SER A 266 13.65 15.12 3.68
C SER A 266 13.38 15.20 5.19
N SER A 267 12.11 15.12 5.59
CA SER A 267 11.69 15.27 6.99
C SER A 267 11.57 13.94 7.73
N GLY A 268 11.38 12.84 7.00
CA GLY A 268 11.06 11.52 7.57
C GLY A 268 9.65 11.42 8.15
N ASN A 269 8.81 12.44 7.95
CA ASN A 269 7.41 12.39 8.35
C ASN A 269 6.66 11.45 7.42
N ILE A 270 5.70 10.70 7.98
CA ILE A 270 4.81 9.84 7.21
C ILE A 270 3.87 10.73 6.39
N ASN A 271 3.79 10.45 5.09
CA ASN A 271 2.89 11.11 4.14
C ASN A 271 1.62 10.31 3.89
N GLY A 272 1.66 8.98 4.07
CA GLY A 272 0.51 8.12 3.85
C GLY A 272 0.88 6.64 3.94
N TYR A 273 -0.11 5.76 3.77
CA TYR A 273 0.11 4.32 3.70
C TYR A 273 -0.93 3.66 2.81
N ARG A 274 -0.52 2.55 2.19
CA ARG A 274 -1.37 1.64 1.42
C ARG A 274 -1.07 0.20 1.80
N TRP A 275 -2.05 -0.67 1.62
CA TRP A 275 -1.91 -2.10 1.82
C TRP A 275 -2.14 -2.83 0.51
N TRP A 276 -1.09 -3.37 -0.10
CA TRP A 276 -1.19 -4.15 -1.32
C TRP A 276 -1.67 -5.58 -1.05
N CYS A 277 -2.62 -6.08 -1.83
CA CYS A 277 -3.13 -7.45 -1.70
C CYS A 277 -3.04 -8.21 -3.02
N ASP A 278 -2.08 -9.12 -3.10
CA ASP A 278 -1.82 -9.98 -4.26
C ASP A 278 -3.07 -10.77 -4.72
N ASN A 279 -3.84 -11.34 -3.78
CA ASN A 279 -5.08 -12.07 -4.10
C ASN A 279 -6.20 -11.18 -4.67
N ALA A 280 -6.16 -9.88 -4.40
CA ALA A 280 -7.07 -8.89 -4.99
C ALA A 280 -6.43 -8.19 -6.20
N ARG A 281 -5.13 -8.40 -6.45
CA ARG A 281 -4.33 -7.72 -7.47
C ARG A 281 -4.40 -6.19 -7.37
N ASN A 282 -4.69 -5.65 -6.20
CA ASN A 282 -4.85 -4.21 -5.97
C ASN A 282 -4.79 -3.89 -4.47
N ASP A 283 -4.98 -2.61 -4.14
CA ASP A 283 -5.05 -2.09 -2.79
C ASP A 283 -6.17 -2.77 -1.99
N ALA A 284 -5.81 -3.38 -0.86
CA ALA A 284 -6.76 -3.81 0.17
C ALA A 284 -7.23 -2.64 1.01
N TRP A 285 -6.33 -1.69 1.29
CA TRP A 285 -6.65 -0.47 2.02
C TRP A 285 -5.75 0.64 1.52
N TRP A 286 -6.33 1.74 1.04
CA TRP A 286 -5.58 2.96 0.80
C TRP A 286 -6.22 4.12 1.56
N HIS A 287 -5.35 4.97 2.10
CA HIS A 287 -5.71 6.21 2.78
C HIS A 287 -5.17 7.39 1.97
N GLN A 288 -5.95 8.48 1.90
CA GLN A 288 -5.58 9.68 1.17
C GLN A 288 -6.09 10.93 1.88
N SER A 289 -5.26 11.97 1.87
CA SER A 289 -5.64 13.31 2.29
C SER A 289 -5.76 14.23 1.07
N ILE A 290 -6.74 15.12 1.11
CA ILE A 290 -6.97 16.19 0.14
C ILE A 290 -6.62 17.52 0.81
N ASP A 291 -5.88 18.38 0.10
CA ASP A 291 -5.35 19.65 0.62
C ASP A 291 -6.42 20.62 1.17
N VAL A 292 -7.67 20.46 0.77
CA VAL A 292 -8.80 21.25 1.31
C VAL A 292 -9.23 20.80 2.72
N GLY A 293 -8.53 19.85 3.35
CA GLY A 293 -8.78 19.40 4.72
C GLY A 293 -9.78 18.25 4.80
N ALA A 294 -9.59 17.26 3.94
CA ALA A 294 -10.47 16.10 3.79
C ALA A 294 -9.63 14.83 3.77
N ASP A 295 -10.02 13.83 4.55
CA ASP A 295 -9.36 12.51 4.58
C ASP A 295 -10.33 11.42 4.13
N ILE A 296 -9.83 10.50 3.31
CA ILE A 296 -10.63 9.38 2.79
C ILE A 296 -9.89 8.08 3.01
N ASP A 297 -10.59 7.11 3.59
CA ASP A 297 -10.14 5.74 3.79
C ASP A 297 -10.97 4.78 2.96
N PHE A 298 -10.33 3.98 2.11
CA PHE A 298 -10.99 2.98 1.27
C PHE A 298 -10.55 1.58 1.71
N LYS A 299 -11.48 0.75 2.18
CA LYS A 299 -11.21 -0.62 2.65
C LYS A 299 -11.92 -1.64 1.78
N LEU A 300 -11.14 -2.55 1.21
CA LEU A 300 -11.63 -3.51 0.23
C LEU A 300 -12.69 -4.43 0.85
N ASN A 301 -13.86 -4.41 0.26
CA ASN A 301 -14.98 -5.26 0.64
C ASN A 301 -15.12 -6.46 -0.31
N GLN A 302 -14.98 -6.22 -1.61
CA GLN A 302 -15.17 -7.25 -2.62
C GLN A 302 -14.26 -7.02 -3.84
N TYR A 303 -13.78 -8.10 -4.43
CA TYR A 303 -13.09 -8.12 -5.73
C TYR A 303 -13.80 -9.09 -6.68
N ASN A 304 -14.17 -8.60 -7.86
CA ASN A 304 -14.91 -9.30 -8.90
C ASN A 304 -14.05 -9.37 -10.17
N PRO A 305 -13.13 -10.35 -10.29
CA PRO A 305 -12.32 -10.50 -11.49
C PRO A 305 -13.13 -10.96 -12.70
N VAL A 306 -12.76 -10.48 -13.88
CA VAL A 306 -13.28 -10.95 -15.16
C VAL A 306 -12.67 -12.30 -15.52
N SER A 307 -13.48 -13.17 -16.12
CA SER A 307 -13.01 -14.45 -16.62
C SER A 307 -12.05 -14.26 -17.80
N ARG A 308 -10.85 -14.82 -17.70
CA ARG A 308 -9.82 -14.77 -18.76
C ARG A 308 -10.20 -15.67 -19.93
N ASN A 309 -10.27 -15.13 -21.15
CA ASN A 309 -10.42 -15.94 -22.36
C ASN A 309 -9.08 -16.57 -22.74
N HIS A 310 -8.02 -15.78 -22.60
CA HIS A 310 -6.63 -16.21 -22.64
C HIS A 310 -5.88 -15.89 -21.34
N GLU A 311 -5.06 -16.85 -20.93
CA GLU A 311 -4.00 -16.64 -19.94
C GLU A 311 -2.70 -16.41 -20.70
N ILE A 312 -2.00 -15.32 -20.40
CA ILE A 312 -0.73 -14.95 -21.03
C ILE A 312 0.34 -14.93 -19.94
N ASP A 313 1.23 -15.92 -19.96
CA ASP A 313 2.36 -15.99 -19.03
C ASP A 313 3.64 -15.52 -19.73
N VAL A 314 4.25 -14.45 -19.20
CA VAL A 314 5.57 -13.96 -19.60
C VAL A 314 6.61 -14.62 -18.71
N ASN A 315 7.40 -15.54 -19.26
CA ASN A 315 8.39 -16.28 -18.49
C ASN A 315 9.80 -15.86 -18.93
N LEU A 316 10.41 -14.98 -18.14
CA LEU A 316 11.82 -14.62 -18.29
C LEU A 316 12.70 -15.85 -18.01
N ALA A 317 13.80 -16.01 -18.75
CA ALA A 317 14.75 -17.09 -18.50
C ALA A 317 15.37 -17.00 -17.11
N PHE A 318 15.55 -15.76 -16.62
CA PHE A 318 15.95 -15.42 -15.27
C PHE A 318 15.20 -14.15 -14.84
N PRO A 319 14.69 -14.06 -13.60
CA PRO A 319 13.97 -12.89 -13.10
C PRO A 319 14.90 -11.70 -12.84
N ALA A 320 16.20 -11.95 -12.63
CA ALA A 320 17.23 -10.92 -12.52
C ALA A 320 18.34 -11.15 -13.55
N TRP A 321 18.81 -10.09 -14.22
CA TRP A 321 19.79 -10.20 -15.31
C TRP A 321 20.75 -9.00 -15.39
N PRO A 322 21.97 -9.16 -15.92
CA PRO A 322 22.91 -8.06 -16.07
C PRO A 322 22.43 -7.00 -17.07
N LEU A 323 23.00 -5.80 -16.98
CA LEU A 323 22.81 -4.70 -17.93
C LEU A 323 23.42 -5.02 -19.30
N ASP A 324 22.81 -4.51 -20.38
CA ASP A 324 23.33 -4.60 -21.75
C ASP A 324 23.61 -6.04 -22.25
N PHE A 325 22.77 -7.01 -21.85
CA PHE A 325 22.90 -8.41 -22.26
C PHE A 325 21.58 -9.00 -22.75
N ASP A 326 21.68 -9.86 -23.76
CA ASP A 326 20.52 -10.60 -24.26
C ASP A 326 19.93 -11.50 -23.16
N LEU A 327 18.64 -11.34 -22.88
CA LEU A 327 17.82 -12.22 -22.05
C LEU A 327 16.77 -12.93 -22.91
N GLY A 328 16.62 -14.23 -22.69
CA GLY A 328 15.54 -15.02 -23.31
C GLY A 328 14.23 -14.87 -22.55
N VAL A 329 13.11 -14.80 -23.28
CA VAL A 329 11.77 -14.78 -22.71
C VAL A 329 10.82 -15.68 -23.49
N TRP A 330 9.93 -16.37 -22.75
CA TRP A 330 8.87 -17.19 -23.30
C TRP A 330 7.51 -16.55 -23.04
N VAL A 331 6.79 -16.20 -24.09
CA VAL A 331 5.38 -15.79 -24.01
C VAL A 331 4.53 -17.03 -24.24
N ASN A 332 3.70 -17.40 -23.27
CA ASN A 332 2.86 -18.59 -23.33
C ASN A 332 1.39 -18.18 -23.29
N VAL A 333 0.62 -18.60 -24.28
CA VAL A 333 -0.81 -18.30 -24.37
C VAL A 333 -1.59 -19.59 -24.22
N THR A 334 -2.46 -19.64 -23.21
CA THR A 334 -3.44 -20.71 -23.04
C THR A 334 -4.85 -20.15 -23.06
N ASN A 335 -5.84 -20.95 -23.42
CA ASN A 335 -7.24 -20.55 -23.29
C ASN A 335 -7.77 -20.80 -21.87
N SER A 336 -9.00 -20.38 -21.61
CA SER A 336 -9.71 -20.59 -20.33
C SER A 336 -9.79 -22.04 -19.81
N ASN A 337 -9.46 -23.05 -20.64
CA ASN A 337 -9.37 -24.46 -20.21
C ASN A 337 -7.92 -24.94 -20.02
N GLY A 338 -6.95 -24.02 -19.99
CA GLY A 338 -5.52 -24.28 -19.90
C GLY A 338 -4.95 -25.01 -21.13
N GLN A 339 -5.62 -24.95 -22.29
CA GLN A 339 -5.09 -25.54 -23.52
C GLN A 339 -4.26 -24.51 -24.28
N PRO A 340 -3.10 -24.89 -24.85
CA PRO A 340 -2.25 -23.97 -25.58
C PRO A 340 -2.95 -23.42 -26.84
N VAL A 341 -2.76 -22.13 -27.11
CA VAL A 341 -3.33 -21.44 -28.26
C VAL A 341 -2.24 -21.18 -29.29
N ALA A 342 -2.32 -21.87 -30.43
CA ALA A 342 -1.33 -21.81 -31.50
C ALA A 342 -1.69 -20.81 -32.59
N ASN A 343 -0.67 -20.22 -33.23
CA ASN A 343 -0.80 -19.17 -34.25
C ASN A 343 -1.53 -17.92 -33.74
N GLN A 344 -1.35 -17.62 -32.45
CA GLN A 344 -1.79 -16.36 -31.86
C GLN A 344 -0.67 -15.34 -32.03
N ASP A 345 -0.98 -14.21 -32.67
CA ASP A 345 -0.07 -13.06 -32.69
C ASP A 345 -0.16 -12.36 -31.34
N VAL A 346 1.01 -12.05 -30.76
CA VAL A 346 1.17 -11.37 -29.48
C VAL A 346 2.23 -10.30 -29.66
N GLU A 347 1.95 -9.08 -29.23
CA GLU A 347 2.95 -8.03 -29.16
C GLU A 347 3.77 -8.21 -27.89
N PHE A 348 5.08 -8.38 -28.05
CA PHE A 348 6.06 -8.22 -27.00
C PHE A 348 6.42 -6.74 -26.90
N ALA A 349 6.43 -6.20 -25.68
CA ALA A 349 6.87 -4.84 -25.42
C ALA A 349 7.81 -4.80 -24.21
N TYR A 350 9.01 -4.28 -24.44
CA TYR A 350 9.94 -3.82 -23.41
C TYR A 350 10.12 -2.31 -23.62
N GLU A 351 9.18 -1.56 -23.05
CA GLU A 351 8.88 -0.18 -23.47
C GLU A 351 10.00 0.80 -23.15
N ILE A 352 10.70 0.59 -22.04
CA ILE A 352 11.79 1.47 -21.57
C ILE A 352 12.96 1.56 -22.56
N GLU A 353 13.24 0.48 -23.30
CA GLU A 353 14.24 0.43 -24.39
C GLU A 353 13.61 0.54 -25.79
N GLU A 354 12.30 0.86 -25.86
CA GLU A 354 11.51 0.94 -27.10
C GLU A 354 11.56 -0.33 -27.98
N ASP A 355 11.75 -1.52 -27.39
CA ASP A 355 11.77 -2.80 -28.10
C ASP A 355 10.37 -3.43 -28.16
N ILE A 356 9.65 -3.12 -29.24
CA ILE A 356 8.28 -3.59 -29.49
C ILE A 356 8.27 -4.49 -30.73
N ARG A 357 7.82 -5.74 -30.57
CA ARG A 357 7.86 -6.77 -31.62
C ARG A 357 6.64 -7.68 -31.56
N VAL A 358 6.04 -7.97 -32.70
CA VAL A 358 5.00 -9.02 -32.79
C VAL A 358 5.66 -10.40 -32.96
N VAL A 359 5.27 -11.33 -32.10
CA VAL A 359 5.64 -12.75 -32.17
C VAL A 359 4.40 -13.63 -32.32
N THR A 360 4.55 -14.80 -32.93
CA THR A 360 3.44 -15.73 -33.15
C THR A 360 3.67 -17.02 -32.37
N THR A 361 2.68 -17.45 -31.60
CA THR A 361 2.79 -18.70 -30.82
C THR A 361 2.88 -19.93 -31.71
N ALA A 362 3.75 -20.86 -31.33
CA ALA A 362 3.89 -22.17 -31.98
C ALA A 362 2.75 -23.12 -31.59
N ALA A 363 2.78 -24.35 -32.12
CA ALA A 363 1.73 -25.37 -31.89
C ALA A 363 1.49 -25.73 -30.41
N ASN A 364 2.49 -25.49 -29.55
CA ASN A 364 2.44 -25.69 -28.10
C ASN A 364 2.00 -24.42 -27.34
N GLY A 365 1.56 -23.36 -28.03
CA GLY A 365 1.07 -22.13 -27.42
C GLY A 365 2.16 -21.15 -26.96
N SER A 366 3.42 -21.42 -27.25
CA SER A 366 4.53 -20.56 -26.81
C SER A 366 5.23 -19.84 -27.97
N ALA A 367 5.72 -18.64 -27.71
CA ALA A 367 6.65 -17.90 -28.54
C ALA A 367 7.92 -17.61 -27.71
N TYR A 368 9.08 -17.68 -28.35
CA TYR A 368 10.37 -17.37 -27.72
C TYR A 368 11.05 -16.25 -28.49
N LEU A 369 11.66 -15.34 -27.75
CA LEU A 369 12.51 -14.30 -28.29
C LEU A 369 13.63 -13.95 -27.29
N GLU A 370 14.64 -13.27 -27.79
CA GLU A 370 15.69 -12.64 -27.00
C GLU A 370 15.58 -11.13 -27.17
N PHE A 371 15.89 -10.39 -26.11
CA PHE A 371 15.92 -8.93 -26.07
C PHE A 371 17.12 -8.46 -25.25
N ASP A 372 17.67 -7.31 -25.60
CA ASP A 372 18.74 -6.67 -24.82
C ASP A 372 18.09 -5.99 -23.61
N THR A 373 18.60 -6.27 -22.42
CA THR A 373 18.09 -5.70 -21.18
C THR A 373 18.40 -4.22 -21.00
N GLY A 374 19.41 -3.71 -21.72
CA GLY A 374 19.80 -2.30 -21.67
C GLY A 374 20.27 -1.84 -20.29
N HIS A 375 20.16 -0.54 -20.04
CA HIS A 375 20.69 0.11 -18.83
C HIS A 375 19.95 1.39 -18.43
N GLU A 376 18.76 1.62 -18.98
CA GLU A 376 17.91 2.71 -18.51
C GLU A 376 17.48 2.46 -17.06
N LEU A 377 17.19 3.55 -16.35
CA LEU A 377 16.69 3.52 -14.96
C LEU A 377 15.17 3.67 -14.96
N ASP A 378 14.52 3.02 -14.00
CA ASP A 378 13.12 3.25 -13.67
C ASP A 378 12.92 4.55 -12.86
N SER A 379 11.69 4.82 -12.43
CA SER A 379 11.35 6.01 -11.65
C SER A 379 11.40 5.78 -10.13
N SER A 380 11.83 4.60 -9.69
CA SER A 380 11.84 4.14 -8.30
C SER A 380 13.15 3.44 -7.93
N PRO A 381 14.30 4.12 -8.03
CA PRO A 381 15.58 3.51 -7.72
C PRO A 381 15.61 2.96 -6.30
N THR A 382 16.08 1.72 -6.19
CA THR A 382 16.21 1.01 -4.91
C THR A 382 17.68 0.94 -4.48
N ASN A 383 17.91 0.42 -3.27
CA ASN A 383 19.24 0.02 -2.82
C ASN A 383 19.50 -1.50 -2.99
N PHE A 384 18.60 -2.20 -3.68
CA PHE A 384 18.59 -3.66 -3.83
C PHE A 384 18.89 -4.12 -5.26
N ASP A 385 18.57 -3.29 -6.25
CA ASP A 385 18.83 -3.50 -7.67
C ASP A 385 19.35 -2.23 -8.34
N PHE A 386 19.62 -2.32 -9.65
CA PHE A 386 19.95 -1.18 -10.49
C PHE A 386 18.67 -0.50 -11.02
N ALA A 387 17.71 -1.30 -11.49
CA ALA A 387 16.38 -0.89 -11.92
C ALA A 387 15.47 -2.13 -12.03
N SER A 388 14.15 -1.91 -11.99
CA SER A 388 13.11 -2.90 -12.23
C SER A 388 12.25 -2.49 -13.42
N HIS A 389 12.02 -3.40 -14.37
CA HIS A 389 11.31 -3.10 -15.60
C HIS A 389 10.23 -4.14 -15.91
N GLY A 390 9.05 -3.69 -16.33
CA GLY A 390 8.00 -4.57 -16.83
C GLY A 390 8.26 -5.09 -18.23
N VAL A 391 8.11 -6.40 -18.43
CA VAL A 391 8.14 -7.07 -19.72
C VAL A 391 6.74 -7.53 -20.08
N ILE A 392 6.18 -6.96 -21.14
CA ILE A 392 4.76 -7.09 -21.48
C ILE A 392 4.57 -8.02 -22.69
N ALA A 393 3.50 -8.80 -22.64
CA ALA A 393 2.92 -9.51 -23.78
C ALA A 393 1.44 -9.13 -23.93
N TRP A 394 1.05 -8.57 -25.07
CA TRP A 394 -0.28 -8.02 -25.30
C TRP A 394 -0.94 -8.61 -26.55
N ILE A 395 -2.20 -9.05 -26.42
CA ILE A 395 -3.06 -9.41 -27.55
C ILE A 395 -4.02 -8.26 -27.81
N GLU A 396 -3.62 -7.35 -28.71
CA GLU A 396 -4.41 -6.15 -29.10
C GLU A 396 -5.85 -6.49 -29.53
N ALA A 397 -6.06 -7.62 -30.20
CA ALA A 397 -7.40 -7.97 -30.70
C ALA A 397 -8.43 -8.27 -29.61
N THR A 398 -7.99 -8.53 -28.38
CA THR A 398 -8.84 -8.91 -27.23
C THR A 398 -8.52 -8.13 -25.96
N ASP A 399 -7.60 -7.15 -26.03
CA ASP A 399 -7.16 -6.34 -24.90
C ASP A 399 -6.69 -7.17 -23.69
N GLU A 400 -5.95 -8.25 -23.97
CA GLU A 400 -5.44 -9.16 -22.94
C GLU A 400 -3.93 -8.99 -22.76
N ILE A 401 -3.49 -8.79 -21.51
CA ILE A 401 -2.09 -8.54 -21.14
C ILE A 401 -1.56 -9.69 -20.28
N GLY A 402 -0.31 -10.06 -20.50
CA GLY A 402 0.55 -10.69 -19.49
C GLY A 402 1.75 -9.79 -19.23
N VAL A 403 2.22 -9.72 -17.99
CA VAL A 403 3.39 -8.92 -17.62
C VAL A 403 4.20 -9.67 -16.57
N SER A 404 5.51 -9.48 -16.57
CA SER A 404 6.43 -9.88 -15.51
C SER A 404 7.51 -8.86 -15.32
N THR A 405 8.02 -8.74 -14.11
CA THR A 405 9.10 -7.81 -13.80
C THR A 405 10.46 -8.45 -14.02
N LEU A 406 11.35 -7.69 -14.65
CA LEU A 406 12.78 -7.97 -14.78
C LEU A 406 13.54 -7.06 -13.83
N THR A 407 14.33 -7.64 -12.94
CA THR A 407 15.30 -6.90 -12.13
C THR A 407 16.64 -6.81 -12.86
N LEU A 408 17.16 -5.60 -13.03
CA LEU A 408 18.51 -5.36 -13.52
C LEU A 408 19.48 -5.24 -12.36
N ASP A 409 20.58 -6.01 -12.39
CA ASP A 409 21.58 -5.96 -11.31
C ASP A 409 23.01 -6.13 -11.85
N GLU A 410 23.87 -5.18 -11.48
CA GLU A 410 25.30 -5.17 -11.84
C GLU A 410 26.13 -6.21 -11.07
N ASN A 411 25.61 -6.74 -9.95
CA ASN A 411 26.34 -7.56 -8.98
C ASN A 411 25.79 -9.00 -8.87
N LEU A 412 25.16 -9.51 -9.93
CA LEU A 412 24.52 -10.81 -9.93
C LEU A 412 25.46 -11.96 -9.55
N VAL A 413 24.94 -12.84 -8.71
CA VAL A 413 25.58 -14.09 -8.30
C VAL A 413 24.60 -15.26 -8.45
N GLU A 414 25.12 -16.49 -8.47
CA GLU A 414 24.29 -17.69 -8.64
C GLU A 414 23.27 -17.86 -7.50
N VAL A 415 23.69 -17.65 -6.25
CA VAL A 415 22.83 -17.73 -5.06
C VAL A 415 23.29 -16.64 -4.10
N ASP A 416 22.36 -15.79 -3.67
CA ASP A 416 22.63 -14.72 -2.69
C ASP A 416 21.63 -14.74 -1.55
N LEU A 417 21.97 -15.42 -0.46
CA LEU A 417 21.10 -15.52 0.71
C LEU A 417 21.34 -14.37 1.68
N VAL A 418 20.33 -13.54 1.87
CA VAL A 418 20.36 -12.39 2.79
C VAL A 418 19.20 -12.43 3.78
N ALA A 419 19.49 -12.12 5.06
CA ALA A 419 18.48 -11.82 6.06
C ALA A 419 18.21 -10.32 6.07
N VAL A 420 16.98 -9.92 5.78
CA VAL A 420 16.63 -8.52 5.52
C VAL A 420 16.28 -7.83 6.84
N SER A 421 17.25 -7.12 7.41
CA SER A 421 17.05 -6.46 8.70
C SER A 421 16.03 -5.31 8.66
N SER A 422 15.89 -4.63 7.52
CA SER A 422 14.86 -3.59 7.32
C SER A 422 13.45 -4.16 7.31
N GLY A 423 13.28 -5.40 6.85
CA GLY A 423 11.97 -6.05 6.77
C GLY A 423 11.54 -6.76 8.03
N VAL A 424 12.23 -6.53 9.16
CA VAL A 424 11.85 -7.14 10.44
C VAL A 424 10.55 -6.51 10.93
N SER A 425 9.46 -7.27 10.84
CA SER A 425 8.15 -6.82 11.28
C SER A 425 7.87 -7.35 12.69
N VAL A 426 7.19 -6.55 13.53
CA VAL A 426 6.86 -6.91 14.92
C VAL A 426 5.36 -6.88 15.10
N SER A 427 4.74 -7.99 15.47
CA SER A 427 3.34 -8.02 15.89
C SER A 427 3.23 -8.32 17.38
N ARG A 428 2.25 -7.71 18.03
CA ARG A 428 1.93 -7.89 19.45
C ARG A 428 0.56 -8.49 19.60
N LEU A 429 0.47 -9.59 20.31
CA LEU A 429 -0.78 -10.17 20.79
C LEU A 429 -1.00 -9.75 22.25
N ARG A 430 -2.08 -9.01 22.52
CA ARG A 430 -2.53 -8.63 23.87
C ARG A 430 -4.00 -8.99 24.03
N ASP A 431 -4.33 -9.80 25.03
CA ASP A 431 -5.70 -10.21 25.35
C ASP A 431 -6.48 -10.77 24.13
N GLY A 432 -5.78 -11.47 23.23
CA GLY A 432 -6.36 -12.05 22.01
C GLY A 432 -6.44 -11.10 20.81
N VAL A 433 -5.98 -9.85 20.94
CA VAL A 433 -5.93 -8.87 19.86
C VAL A 433 -4.50 -8.77 19.33
N SER A 434 -4.31 -9.12 18.05
CA SER A 434 -3.05 -8.93 17.34
C SER A 434 -2.97 -7.51 16.78
N GLN A 435 -1.83 -6.83 16.96
CA GLN A 435 -1.56 -5.53 16.39
C GLN A 435 -0.11 -5.47 15.87
N GLN A 436 0.07 -5.04 14.62
CA GLN A 436 1.40 -4.74 14.09
C GLN A 436 1.96 -3.49 14.78
N LEU A 437 3.19 -3.58 15.28
CA LEU A 437 3.94 -2.48 15.86
C LEU A 437 4.88 -1.88 14.82
N ASN A 438 4.90 -0.56 14.71
CA ASN A 438 5.81 0.20 13.86
C ASN A 438 6.26 1.50 14.57
N SER A 439 6.98 2.37 13.87
CA SER A 439 7.42 3.67 14.39
C SER A 439 6.28 4.59 14.81
N LEU A 440 5.11 4.49 14.16
CA LEU A 440 3.92 5.31 14.41
C LEU A 440 3.13 4.82 15.64
N THR A 441 2.84 3.51 15.73
CA THR A 441 2.16 2.92 16.88
C THR A 441 3.08 2.80 18.10
N GLY A 442 4.39 2.85 17.86
CA GLY A 442 5.46 2.59 18.81
C GLY A 442 5.60 1.11 19.17
N TYR A 443 6.84 0.71 19.50
CA TYR A 443 7.16 -0.65 19.92
C TYR A 443 6.90 -0.86 21.42
N TYR A 444 5.65 -0.63 21.87
CA TYR A 444 5.27 -0.71 23.27
C TYR A 444 4.77 -2.12 23.65
N ALA A 445 5.43 -2.73 24.63
CA ALA A 445 5.03 -4.00 25.25
C ALA A 445 4.96 -3.89 26.79
N ILE A 446 4.04 -4.63 27.39
CA ILE A 446 3.88 -4.79 28.84
C ILE A 446 3.96 -6.28 29.22
N PRO A 447 4.18 -6.62 30.51
CA PRO A 447 4.16 -8.01 30.94
C PRO A 447 2.84 -8.72 30.56
N GLY A 448 2.96 -9.87 29.89
CA GLY A 448 1.82 -10.65 29.39
C GLY A 448 1.55 -10.50 27.90
N ASP A 449 2.18 -9.54 27.22
CA ASP A 449 2.15 -9.44 25.76
C ASP A 449 3.00 -10.55 25.12
N GLU A 450 2.53 -11.10 24.01
CA GLU A 450 3.33 -11.97 23.13
C GLU A 450 3.79 -11.15 21.91
N LEU A 451 5.11 -11.07 21.70
CA LEU A 451 5.70 -10.39 20.55
C LEU A 451 6.18 -11.42 19.54
N THR A 452 5.70 -11.30 18.30
CA THR A 452 6.19 -12.09 17.16
C THR A 452 7.05 -11.20 16.30
N PHE A 453 8.32 -11.58 16.15
CA PHE A 453 9.26 -10.94 15.22
C PHE A 453 9.32 -11.79 13.95
N SER A 454 9.02 -11.18 12.81
CA SER A 454 9.13 -11.82 11.51
C SER A 454 10.41 -11.32 10.85
N VAL A 455 11.39 -12.21 10.63
CA VAL A 455 12.65 -11.89 9.97
C VAL A 455 12.61 -12.45 8.54
N PRO A 456 12.60 -11.60 7.49
CA PRO A 456 12.64 -12.07 6.12
C PRO A 456 14.02 -12.65 5.78
N VAL A 457 14.01 -13.75 5.04
CA VAL A 457 15.20 -14.33 4.41
C VAL A 457 14.88 -14.51 2.94
N GLN A 458 15.75 -14.01 2.07
CA GLN A 458 15.55 -14.04 0.63
C GLN A 458 16.79 -14.52 -0.10
N ASN A 459 16.57 -14.97 -1.33
CA ASN A 459 17.62 -15.28 -2.28
C ASN A 459 17.56 -14.23 -3.40
N ARG A 460 18.61 -13.43 -3.57
CA ARG A 460 18.75 -12.47 -4.68
C ARG A 460 19.58 -13.03 -5.85
N GLY A 461 19.95 -14.30 -5.77
CA GLY A 461 20.71 -14.95 -6.83
C GLY A 461 19.81 -15.49 -7.92
N ILE A 462 20.37 -15.68 -9.11
CA ILE A 462 19.63 -16.13 -10.31
C ILE A 462 19.25 -17.62 -10.30
N LEU A 463 19.72 -18.40 -9.32
CA LEU A 463 19.37 -19.81 -9.11
C LEU A 463 18.76 -20.03 -7.74
N SER A 464 17.90 -21.03 -7.62
CA SER A 464 17.34 -21.42 -6.33
C SER A 464 18.42 -21.81 -5.34
N SER A 465 18.30 -21.32 -4.11
CA SER A 465 19.25 -21.60 -3.04
C SER A 465 19.11 -23.03 -2.51
N PRO A 466 20.19 -23.66 -1.99
CA PRO A 466 20.05 -24.87 -1.20
C PRO A 466 19.43 -24.55 0.17
N THR A 467 18.85 -25.57 0.83
CA THR A 467 18.41 -25.46 2.23
C THR A 467 19.56 -24.96 3.13
N THR A 468 19.28 -23.98 3.98
CA THR A 468 20.26 -23.35 4.89
C THR A 468 19.72 -23.28 6.33
N ILE A 469 20.43 -22.58 7.21
CA ILE A 469 20.05 -22.33 8.61
C ILE A 469 20.13 -20.83 8.88
N LEU A 470 19.08 -20.25 9.46
CA LEU A 470 19.11 -18.93 10.06
C LEU A 470 19.43 -19.07 11.55
N GLU A 471 20.47 -18.38 12.02
CA GLU A 471 20.83 -18.28 13.44
C GLU A 471 20.57 -16.88 13.96
N ILE A 472 19.83 -16.77 15.07
CA ILE A 472 19.59 -15.52 15.77
C ILE A 472 20.29 -15.60 17.13
N GLN A 473 21.14 -14.61 17.42
CA GLN A 473 21.80 -14.46 18.71
C GLN A 473 21.10 -13.38 19.53
N ALA A 474 20.61 -13.74 20.72
CA ALA A 474 19.98 -12.81 21.63
C ALA A 474 21.02 -12.00 22.42
N PRO A 475 20.66 -10.81 22.97
CA PRO A 475 21.57 -9.96 23.74
C PRO A 475 22.17 -10.62 24.98
N ASP A 476 21.53 -11.65 25.52
CA ASP A 476 22.03 -12.46 26.64
C ASP A 476 23.11 -13.48 26.23
N GLY A 477 23.42 -13.55 24.92
CA GLY A 477 24.42 -14.44 24.32
C GLY A 477 23.89 -15.82 23.95
N SER A 478 22.61 -16.12 24.19
CA SER A 478 21.98 -17.35 23.70
C SER A 478 21.79 -17.30 22.18
N SER A 479 21.76 -18.46 21.51
CA SER A 479 21.42 -18.55 20.09
C SER A 479 20.32 -19.56 19.83
N SER A 480 19.47 -19.24 18.85
CA SER A 480 18.44 -20.10 18.32
C SER A 480 18.63 -20.26 16.82
N GLN A 481 18.34 -21.46 16.32
CA GLN A 481 18.53 -21.81 14.91
C GLN A 481 17.25 -22.36 14.32
N VAL A 482 16.95 -21.99 13.08
CA VAL A 482 15.82 -22.53 12.31
C VAL A 482 16.29 -22.92 10.91
N SER A 483 15.81 -24.04 10.40
CA SER A 483 16.07 -24.46 9.03
C SER A 483 15.30 -23.57 8.06
N VAL A 484 16.01 -23.01 7.08
CA VAL A 484 15.42 -22.28 5.96
C VAL A 484 15.40 -23.22 4.76
N PRO A 485 14.25 -23.47 4.12
CA PRO A 485 14.16 -24.34 2.95
C PRO A 485 14.95 -23.78 1.76
N SER A 486 15.00 -24.53 0.66
CA SER A 486 15.41 -23.95 -0.62
C SER A 486 14.51 -22.77 -0.95
N LEU A 487 15.12 -21.64 -1.30
CA LEU A 487 14.41 -20.44 -1.75
C LEU A 487 14.52 -20.34 -3.27
N PRO A 488 13.45 -19.93 -3.98
CA PRO A 488 13.51 -19.69 -5.42
C PRO A 488 14.53 -18.58 -5.75
N ALA A 489 14.88 -18.49 -7.04
CA ALA A 489 15.58 -17.31 -7.55
C ALA A 489 14.64 -16.11 -7.55
#